data_AF-A0A947F128-F1
#
_entry.id   AF-A0A947F128-F1
#
_cell.length_a   1.000
_cell.length_b   1.000
_cell.length_c   1.000
_cell.angle_alpha   90.00
_cell.angle_beta   90.00
_cell.angle_gamma   90.00
#
_symmetry.space_group_name_H-M   'P 1'
#
loop_
_entity.id
_entity.type
_entity.pdbx_description
1 polymer ?
#
loop_
_entity_poly.entity_id
_entity_poly.type
_entity_poly.pdbx_seq_one_letter_code
_entity_poly.pdbx_strand_id
1 'polypeptide(L)'
;NDVMYSQVADYVLKKMKESKYRNLYDFLNQLELTTNAADHFKDVISFDLNFSSVQRARVKLGKIIAKLITANFTFNLYETDFQEDLVDNALEVIGNELASMISSLKQSRLVSVVENYSENSDWKLYQPLTTAIV
;
A
#
# COMPACT_ATOMS: atom_id res chain seq x y z
N ASN A 1 -9.40 -1.79 -13.25
CA ASN A 1 -10.20 -2.05 -12.02
C ASN A 1 -9.96 -1.01 -10.90
N ASP A 2 -9.42 0.18 -11.20
CA ASP A 2 -9.04 1.14 -10.14
C ASP A 2 -10.24 1.81 -9.44
N VAL A 3 -11.40 1.85 -10.11
CA VAL A 3 -12.67 2.33 -9.54
C VAL A 3 -13.08 1.47 -8.34
N MET A 4 -13.04 0.15 -8.49
CA MET A 4 -13.43 -0.78 -7.42
C MET A 4 -12.50 -0.66 -6.21
N TYR A 5 -11.19 -0.59 -6.43
CA TYR A 5 -10.24 -0.37 -5.34
C TYR A 5 -10.47 0.97 -4.63
N SER A 6 -10.81 2.02 -5.38
CA SER A 6 -11.14 3.31 -4.77
C SER A 6 -12.40 3.24 -3.90
N GLN A 7 -13.42 2.49 -4.33
CA GLN A 7 -14.65 2.27 -3.55
C GLN A 7 -14.39 1.49 -2.26
N VAL A 8 -13.55 0.44 -2.32
CA VAL A 8 -13.11 -0.31 -1.13
C VAL A 8 -12.40 0.62 -0.14
N ALA A 9 -11.46 1.43 -0.63
CA ALA A 9 -10.77 2.40 0.21
C ALA A 9 -11.72 3.43 0.82
N ASP A 10 -12.70 3.92 0.06
CA ASP A 10 -13.69 4.89 0.54
C ASP A 10 -14.57 4.35 1.65
N TYR A 11 -15.04 3.12 1.48
CA TYR A 11 -15.80 2.44 2.52
C TYR A 11 -14.99 2.32 3.81
N VAL A 12 -13.75 1.82 3.73
CA VAL A 12 -12.87 1.67 4.89
C VAL A 12 -12.55 3.00 5.54
N LEU A 13 -12.15 4.01 4.78
CA LEU A 13 -11.82 5.34 5.33
C LEU A 13 -13.04 6.01 5.98
N LYS A 14 -14.23 5.85 5.39
CA LYS A 14 -15.49 6.33 5.99
C LYS A 14 -15.73 5.62 7.32
N LYS A 15 -15.61 4.29 7.36
CA LYS A 15 -15.83 3.51 8.57
C LYS A 15 -14.82 3.82 9.67
N MET A 16 -13.53 3.97 9.33
CA MET A 16 -12.50 4.41 10.27
C MET A 16 -12.81 5.77 10.88
N LYS A 17 -13.28 6.74 10.08
CA LYS A 17 -13.68 8.06 10.58
C LYS A 17 -14.89 7.99 11.51
N GLU A 18 -15.93 7.23 11.14
CA GLU A 18 -17.14 7.03 11.96
C GLU A 18 -16.80 6.39 13.32
N SER A 19 -15.87 5.45 13.34
CA SER A 19 -15.43 4.71 14.53
C SER A 19 -14.21 5.32 15.25
N LYS A 20 -13.69 6.45 14.74
CA LYS A 20 -12.54 7.20 15.29
C LYS A 20 -11.21 6.44 15.32
N TYR A 21 -11.03 5.41 14.49
CA TYR A 21 -9.73 4.76 14.32
C TYR A 21 -8.80 5.61 13.44
N ARG A 22 -7.55 5.73 13.85
CA ARG A 22 -6.47 6.33 13.06
C ARG A 22 -5.52 5.27 12.52
N ASN A 23 -5.22 4.26 13.33
CA ASN A 23 -4.36 3.15 12.97
C ASN A 23 -5.10 2.15 12.07
N LEU A 24 -4.45 1.75 10.97
CA LEU A 24 -5.02 0.83 9.99
C LEU A 24 -5.19 -0.60 10.55
N TYR A 25 -4.19 -1.11 11.26
CA TYR A 25 -4.27 -2.41 11.93
C TYR A 25 -5.44 -2.45 12.92
N ASP A 26 -5.53 -1.45 13.81
CA ASP A 26 -6.56 -1.44 14.86
C ASP A 26 -7.97 -1.56 14.28
N PHE A 27 -8.22 -0.89 13.14
CA PHE A 27 -9.50 -0.97 12.44
C PHE A 27 -9.71 -2.30 11.72
N LEU A 28 -8.73 -2.76 10.94
CA LEU A 28 -8.87 -4.00 10.14
C LEU A 28 -8.97 -5.25 11.03
N ASN A 29 -8.38 -5.22 12.23
CA ASN A 29 -8.51 -6.31 13.20
C ASN A 29 -9.93 -6.43 13.81
N GLN A 30 -10.82 -5.44 13.56
CA GLN A 30 -12.23 -5.53 13.97
C GLN A 30 -13.13 -6.15 12.91
N LEU A 31 -12.62 -6.39 11.69
CA LEU A 31 -13.41 -6.92 10.60
C LEU A 31 -13.14 -8.41 10.43
N GLU A 32 -14.19 -9.22 10.44
CA GLU A 32 -14.11 -10.67 10.20
C GLU A 32 -13.37 -11.01 8.89
N LEU A 33 -13.59 -10.21 7.85
CA LEU A 33 -12.97 -10.38 6.53
C LEU A 33 -11.46 -10.13 6.51
N THR A 34 -10.87 -9.57 7.58
CA THR A 34 -9.44 -9.26 7.62
C THR A 34 -8.74 -9.62 8.93
N THR A 35 -9.44 -10.13 9.94
CA THR A 35 -8.89 -10.31 11.30
C THR A 35 -7.64 -11.20 11.34
N ASN A 36 -7.62 -12.36 10.67
CA ASN A 36 -6.49 -13.28 10.70
C ASN A 36 -5.28 -12.67 9.97
N ALA A 37 -5.54 -12.07 8.79
CA ALA A 37 -4.50 -11.40 8.02
C ALA A 37 -3.97 -10.15 8.73
N ALA A 38 -4.84 -9.39 9.39
CA ALA A 38 -4.46 -8.18 10.10
C ALA A 38 -3.53 -8.50 11.28
N ASP A 39 -3.86 -9.54 12.04
CA ASP A 39 -3.02 -9.99 13.15
C ASP A 39 -1.67 -10.52 12.67
N HIS A 40 -1.66 -11.38 11.65
CA HIS A 40 -0.43 -11.94 11.12
C HIS A 40 0.52 -10.88 10.51
N PHE A 41 -0.02 -9.89 9.77
CA PHE A 41 0.80 -8.84 9.13
C PHE A 41 0.91 -7.56 9.96
N LYS A 42 0.63 -7.61 11.26
CA LYS A 42 0.56 -6.45 12.16
C LYS A 42 1.75 -5.50 12.03
N ASP A 43 2.97 -6.02 11.97
CA ASP A 43 4.20 -5.21 11.88
C ASP A 43 4.26 -4.35 10.62
N VAL A 44 3.61 -4.80 9.54
CA VAL A 44 3.56 -4.08 8.27
C VAL A 44 2.43 -3.05 8.29
N ILE A 45 1.25 -3.43 8.79
CA ILE A 45 0.02 -2.64 8.69
C ILE A 45 -0.28 -1.75 9.91
N SER A 46 0.49 -1.86 11.00
CA SER A 46 0.32 -0.99 12.18
C SER A 46 0.93 0.39 11.94
N PHE A 47 0.12 1.30 11.43
CA PHE A 47 0.46 2.70 11.27
C PHE A 47 -0.79 3.57 11.17
N ASP A 48 -0.65 4.84 11.57
CA ASP A 48 -1.70 5.83 11.45
C ASP A 48 -1.87 6.32 10.02
N LEU A 49 -3.12 6.34 9.54
CA LEU A 49 -3.47 6.95 8.28
C LEU A 49 -3.67 8.45 8.43
N ASN A 50 -2.86 9.23 7.71
CA ASN A 50 -3.15 10.63 7.49
C ASN A 50 -4.19 10.76 6.36
N PHE A 51 -5.46 10.89 6.73
CA PHE A 51 -6.61 10.99 5.82
C PHE A 51 -6.46 12.05 4.72
N SER A 52 -5.73 13.15 4.98
CA SER A 52 -5.49 14.21 3.98
C SER A 52 -4.51 13.77 2.90
N SER A 53 -3.50 12.97 3.26
CA SER A 53 -2.50 12.45 2.33
C SER A 53 -3.00 11.25 1.51
N VAL A 54 -3.83 10.40 2.15
CA VAL A 54 -4.35 9.15 1.58
C VAL A 54 -5.29 9.38 0.39
N GLN A 55 -5.88 10.59 0.26
CA GLN A 55 -6.73 10.93 -0.87
C GLN A 55 -6.04 10.72 -2.23
N ARG A 56 -4.74 11.04 -2.34
CA ARG A 56 -3.95 10.84 -3.58
C ARG A 56 -3.50 9.40 -3.80
N ALA A 57 -3.53 8.57 -2.76
CA ALA A 57 -3.11 7.17 -2.80
C ALA A 57 -4.29 6.20 -2.58
N ARG A 58 -5.52 6.65 -2.82
CA ARG A 58 -6.76 5.92 -2.54
C ARG A 58 -6.82 4.57 -3.25
N VAL A 59 -6.49 4.53 -4.54
CA VAL A 59 -6.40 3.28 -5.32
C VAL A 59 -5.41 2.30 -4.69
N LYS A 60 -4.24 2.81 -4.25
CA LYS A 60 -3.19 1.98 -3.63
C LYS A 60 -3.65 1.40 -2.30
N LEU A 61 -4.29 2.21 -1.45
CA LEU A 61 -4.90 1.74 -0.20
C LEU A 61 -5.96 0.66 -0.48
N GLY A 62 -6.80 0.86 -1.48
CA GLY A 62 -7.80 -0.15 -1.87
C GLY A 62 -7.19 -1.48 -2.30
N LYS A 63 -6.08 -1.45 -3.04
CA LYS A 63 -5.32 -2.65 -3.43
C LYS A 63 -4.75 -3.37 -2.21
N ILE A 64 -4.18 -2.63 -1.26
CA ILE A 64 -3.66 -3.19 0.01
C ILE A 64 -4.79 -3.88 0.79
N ILE A 65 -5.94 -3.23 0.96
CA ILE A 65 -7.10 -3.80 1.68
C ILE A 65 -7.61 -5.06 0.97
N ALA A 66 -7.78 -5.02 -0.35
CA ALA A 66 -8.22 -6.19 -1.12
C ALA A 66 -7.25 -7.37 -0.97
N LYS A 67 -5.95 -7.10 -0.95
CA LYS A 67 -4.91 -8.11 -0.74
C LYS A 67 -4.97 -8.71 0.67
N LEU A 68 -5.25 -7.91 1.70
CA LEU A 68 -5.47 -8.40 3.07
C LEU A 68 -6.70 -9.29 3.17
N ILE A 69 -7.80 -8.95 2.47
CA ILE A 69 -8.99 -9.82 2.39
C ILE A 69 -8.63 -11.14 1.72
N THR A 70 -7.88 -11.11 0.60
CA THR A 70 -7.39 -12.33 -0.04
C THR A 70 -6.52 -13.16 0.89
N ALA A 71 -5.62 -12.55 1.64
CA ALA A 71 -4.82 -13.25 2.64
C ALA A 71 -5.68 -13.89 3.73
N ASN A 72 -6.75 -13.23 4.17
CA ASN A 72 -7.68 -13.81 5.15
C ASN A 72 -8.39 -15.04 4.59
N PHE A 73 -8.74 -15.05 3.30
CA PHE A 73 -9.24 -16.27 2.65
C PHE A 73 -8.18 -17.36 2.53
N THR A 74 -6.91 -16.99 2.32
CA THR A 74 -5.79 -17.94 2.38
C THR A 74 -5.64 -18.54 3.77
N PHE A 75 -5.79 -17.77 4.85
CA PHE A 75 -5.83 -18.29 6.22
C PHE A 75 -6.95 -19.30 6.44
N ASN A 76 -8.13 -19.08 5.85
CA ASN A 76 -9.25 -20.03 5.99
C ASN A 76 -8.94 -21.41 5.39
N LEU A 77 -7.89 -21.55 4.57
CA LEU A 77 -7.46 -22.85 4.05
C LEU A 77 -6.79 -23.73 5.11
N TYR A 78 -6.28 -23.17 6.22
CA TYR A 78 -5.80 -23.98 7.35
C TYR A 78 -6.92 -24.79 8.00
N GLU A 79 -8.18 -24.33 7.89
CA GLU A 79 -9.35 -25.04 8.41
C GLU A 79 -9.88 -26.12 7.43
N THR A 80 -9.08 -26.48 6.43
CA THR A 80 -9.41 -27.48 5.41
C THR A 80 -8.29 -28.52 5.31
N ASP A 81 -8.52 -29.63 4.59
CA ASP A 81 -7.46 -30.63 4.31
C ASP A 81 -6.42 -30.16 3.27
N PHE A 82 -6.32 -28.84 3.04
CA PHE A 82 -5.33 -28.27 2.12
C PHE A 82 -3.92 -28.33 2.72
N GLN A 83 -2.91 -28.42 1.86
CA GLN A 83 -1.52 -28.58 2.31
C GLN A 83 -1.00 -27.30 2.99
N GLU A 84 -0.73 -27.37 4.30
CA GLU A 84 -0.30 -26.24 5.15
C GLU A 84 0.93 -25.52 4.58
N ASP A 85 1.96 -26.25 4.14
CA ASP A 85 3.18 -25.66 3.57
C ASP A 85 2.89 -24.74 2.36
N LEU A 86 1.84 -25.05 1.58
CA LEU A 86 1.44 -24.22 0.44
C LEU A 86 0.70 -22.95 0.90
N VAL A 87 -0.06 -23.05 2.00
CA VAL A 87 -0.69 -21.88 2.64
C VAL A 87 0.38 -20.94 3.17
N ASP A 88 1.36 -21.47 3.90
CA ASP A 88 2.50 -20.71 4.45
C ASP A 88 3.25 -19.96 3.33
N ASN A 89 3.63 -20.67 2.27
CA ASN A 89 4.33 -20.08 1.13
C ASN A 89 3.50 -18.98 0.45
N ALA A 90 2.18 -19.17 0.30
CA ALA A 90 1.31 -18.17 -0.28
C ALA A 90 1.21 -16.91 0.60
N LEU A 91 1.10 -17.08 1.91
CA LEU A 91 1.07 -15.97 2.87
C LEU A 91 2.40 -15.19 2.88
N GLU A 92 3.54 -15.87 2.79
CA GLU A 92 4.86 -15.23 2.70
C GLU A 92 4.98 -14.36 1.44
N VAL A 93 4.53 -14.87 0.28
CA VAL A 93 4.50 -14.10 -0.97
C VAL A 93 3.60 -12.87 -0.82
N ILE A 94 2.41 -13.03 -0.25
CA ILE A 94 1.48 -11.93 -0.02
C ILE A 94 2.07 -10.89 0.95
N GLY A 95 2.73 -11.33 2.02
CA GLY A 95 3.38 -10.47 3.01
C GLY A 95 4.46 -9.58 2.40
N ASN A 96 5.31 -10.16 1.55
CA ASN A 96 6.35 -9.41 0.83
C ASN A 96 5.76 -8.34 -0.10
N GLU A 97 4.68 -8.67 -0.82
CA GLU A 97 3.99 -7.69 -1.66
C GLU A 97 3.33 -6.57 -0.84
N LEU A 98 2.69 -6.91 0.30
CA LEU A 98 2.09 -5.95 1.22
C LEU A 98 3.15 -4.99 1.77
N ALA A 99 4.30 -5.50 2.19
CA ALA A 99 5.40 -4.68 2.70
C ALA A 99 5.88 -3.64 1.67
N SER A 100 6.00 -4.05 0.41
CA SER A 100 6.36 -3.15 -0.70
C SER A 100 5.27 -2.09 -0.96
N MET A 101 4.01 -2.51 -1.06
CA MET A 101 2.88 -1.60 -1.29
C MET A 101 2.71 -0.57 -0.17
N ILE A 102 2.82 -1.01 1.08
CA ILE A 102 2.65 -0.16 2.26
C ILE A 102 3.82 0.80 2.41
N SER A 103 5.05 0.35 2.15
CA SER A 103 6.21 1.24 2.10
C SER A 103 6.01 2.35 1.06
N SER A 104 5.50 1.99 -0.13
CA SER A 104 5.17 2.95 -1.19
C SER A 104 3.97 3.86 -0.86
N LEU A 105 3.04 3.41 -0.01
CA LEU A 105 1.94 4.22 0.49
C LEU A 105 2.44 5.25 1.50
N LYS A 106 3.23 4.81 2.49
CA LYS A 106 3.84 5.66 3.53
C LYS A 106 4.78 6.72 2.92
N GLN A 107 5.48 6.35 1.86
CA GLN A 107 6.44 7.22 1.17
C GLN A 107 5.83 8.15 0.11
N SER A 108 4.50 8.29 0.00
CA SER A 108 3.91 9.19 -1.01
C SER A 108 4.26 10.66 -0.71
N ARG A 109 5.44 11.10 -1.14
CA ARG A 109 5.91 12.48 -1.00
C ARG A 109 5.08 13.38 -1.91
N LEU A 110 4.80 14.56 -1.40
CA LEU A 110 4.39 15.69 -2.23
C LEU A 110 5.59 16.09 -3.07
N VAL A 111 5.72 15.57 -4.29
CA VAL A 111 6.61 16.18 -5.27
C VAL A 111 5.92 17.48 -5.70
N SER A 112 6.40 18.60 -5.18
CA SER A 112 5.97 19.91 -5.66
C SER A 112 6.39 20.07 -7.11
N VAL A 113 5.45 20.41 -7.98
CA VAL A 113 5.76 20.80 -9.36
C VAL A 113 6.65 22.03 -9.30
N VAL A 114 7.82 21.97 -9.94
CA VAL A 114 8.65 23.16 -10.15
C VAL A 114 8.04 23.87 -11.36
N GLU A 115 7.23 24.89 -11.12
CA GLU A 115 6.51 25.60 -12.19
C GLU A 115 7.41 26.56 -13.01
N ASN A 116 8.65 26.79 -12.55
CA ASN A 116 9.56 27.73 -13.20
C ASN A 116 10.60 26.98 -14.05
N TYR A 117 10.41 26.99 -15.37
CA TYR A 117 11.48 26.69 -16.32
C TYR A 117 12.55 27.79 -16.19
N SER A 118 13.77 27.44 -15.75
CA SER A 118 14.92 28.35 -15.81
C SER A 118 15.75 28.03 -17.06
N GLU A 119 16.32 29.03 -17.72
CA GLU A 119 17.16 28.81 -18.90
C GLU A 119 18.37 27.88 -18.62
N ASN A 120 18.81 27.77 -17.35
CA ASN A 120 19.85 26.83 -16.90
C ASN A 120 19.34 25.42 -16.54
N SER A 121 18.06 25.12 -16.80
CA SER A 121 17.43 23.82 -16.55
C SER A 121 17.50 22.88 -17.76
N ASP A 122 18.10 23.28 -18.88
CA ASP A 122 18.32 22.38 -20.01
C ASP A 122 19.43 21.37 -19.66
N TRP A 123 19.03 20.13 -19.43
CA TRP A 123 19.91 19.02 -19.06
C TRP A 123 21.01 18.77 -20.12
N LYS A 124 20.81 19.21 -21.37
CA LYS A 124 21.80 19.10 -22.45
C LYS A 124 23.05 19.95 -22.20
N LEU A 125 22.96 20.99 -21.37
CA LEU A 125 24.07 21.87 -21.03
C LEU A 125 25.10 21.19 -20.10
N TYR A 126 24.77 20.04 -19.51
CA TYR A 126 25.63 19.31 -18.57
C TYR A 126 26.31 18.08 -19.20
N GLN A 127 26.38 17.99 -20.53
CA GLN A 127 27.13 16.91 -21.18
C GLN A 127 28.64 17.11 -20.96
N PRO A 128 29.37 16.06 -20.53
CA PRO A 128 30.82 16.17 -20.34
C PRO A 128 31.46 16.50 -21.69
N LEU A 129 32.31 17.54 -21.70
CA LEU A 129 33.08 17.93 -22.87
C LEU A 129 33.98 16.76 -23.27
N THR A 130 33.59 16.03 -24.31
CA THR A 130 34.48 15.08 -24.97
C THR A 130 35.57 15.90 -25.65
N THR A 131 36.72 16.05 -24.97
CA THR A 131 37.93 16.59 -25.59
C THR A 131 38.27 15.69 -26.76
N ALA A 132 37.98 16.15 -27.98
CA ALA A 132 38.47 15.53 -29.20
C ALA A 132 40.00 15.69 -29.18
N ILE A 133 40.70 14.61 -28.84
CA ILE A 133 42.12 14.45 -29.11
C ILE A 133 42.23 14.31 -30.63
N VAL A 134 42.74 15.35 -31.29
CA VAL A 134 43.22 15.32 -32.67
C VAL A 134 44.66 14.85 -32.66
#